data_AF-A0A3D3T5R0-F1
#
_entry.id   AF-A0A3D3T5R0-F1
#
_cell.length_a   1.000
_cell.length_b   1.000
_cell.length_c   1.000
_cell.angle_alpha   90.00
_cell.angle_beta   90.00
_cell.angle_gamma   90.00
#
_symmetry.space_group_name_H-M   'P 1'
#
loop_
_entity.id
_entity.type
_entity.pdbx_description
1 polymer ?
#
loop_
_entity_poly.entity_id
_entity_poly.type
_entity_poly.pdbx_seq_one_letter_code
_entity_poly.pdbx_strand_id
1 'polypeptide(L)'
;MKLPGLRLFFLLSLLLLTGCANSSDVRDAFFAQKSDVQVQGTGTVVKRLPDDNHGSRHQRFILRIHPDLTVLIAHNIDLAPRIPDLRVGDEVLFYGEYEWNAKGGVVHWTHRDPKNKHPHGWLRHHGTQYD
;
A
#
# COMPACT_ATOMS: atom_id res chain seq x y z
N MET A 1 22.66 61.93 -18.53
CA MET A 1 21.26 61.97 -18.03
C MET A 1 20.86 60.57 -17.56
N LYS A 2 19.88 60.49 -16.65
CA LYS A 2 19.56 59.44 -15.66
C LYS A 2 19.19 58.03 -16.22
N LEU A 3 19.48 57.00 -15.40
CA LEU A 3 19.09 55.56 -15.44
C LEU A 3 17.55 55.35 -15.33
N PRO A 4 16.93 54.19 -15.72
CA PRO A 4 16.94 52.91 -14.96
C PRO A 4 17.11 51.66 -15.86
N GLY A 5 17.68 50.52 -15.44
CA GLY A 5 17.23 49.59 -14.40
C GLY A 5 16.45 48.41 -15.02
N LEU A 6 17.08 47.23 -15.20
CA LEU A 6 16.35 45.97 -15.46
C LEU A 6 16.97 44.81 -14.66
N ARG A 7 16.12 44.14 -13.89
CA ARG A 7 16.42 43.11 -12.90
C ARG A 7 16.28 41.69 -13.49
N LEU A 8 17.07 40.76 -12.93
CA LEU A 8 16.81 39.30 -12.72
C LEU A 8 16.63 38.46 -14.01
N PHE A 9 17.13 37.23 -14.15
CA PHE A 9 16.81 36.06 -13.32
C PHE A 9 17.95 35.04 -13.29
N PHE A 10 18.35 34.63 -12.08
CA PHE A 10 19.01 33.34 -11.84
C PHE A 10 17.96 32.24 -12.02
N LEU A 11 18.07 31.44 -13.07
CA LEU A 11 17.35 30.17 -13.18
C LEU A 11 18.09 29.13 -12.33
N LEU A 12 17.72 29.03 -11.07
CA LEU A 12 18.06 27.88 -10.24
C LEU A 12 17.14 26.74 -10.68
N SER A 13 17.66 25.88 -11.56
CA SER A 13 17.03 24.61 -11.94
C SER A 13 16.82 23.77 -10.69
N LEU A 14 15.58 23.72 -10.19
CA LEU A 14 15.17 22.85 -9.11
C LEU A 14 15.17 21.41 -9.64
N LEU A 15 16.23 20.66 -9.34
CA LEU A 15 16.27 19.22 -9.56
C LEU A 15 15.24 18.59 -8.61
N LEU A 16 14.06 18.25 -9.14
CA LEU A 16 13.06 17.47 -8.42
C LEU A 16 13.62 16.06 -8.21
N LEU A 17 14.26 15.83 -7.06
CA LEU A 17 14.49 14.50 -6.51
C LEU A 17 13.12 13.91 -6.19
N THR A 18 12.53 13.22 -7.15
CA THR A 18 11.41 12.32 -6.91
C THR A 18 11.97 11.18 -6.06
N GLY A 19 11.67 11.21 -4.76
CA GLY A 19 11.96 10.10 -3.86
C GLY A 19 11.17 8.88 -4.32
N CYS A 20 11.84 7.91 -4.94
CA CYS A 20 11.25 6.61 -5.19
C CYS A 20 10.92 6.01 -3.82
N ALA A 21 9.63 5.85 -3.51
CA ALA A 21 9.22 5.01 -2.40
C ALA A 21 9.70 3.59 -2.72
N ASN A 22 10.82 3.19 -2.11
CA ASN A 22 11.34 1.83 -2.25
C ASN A 22 10.42 0.90 -1.48
N SER A 23 9.40 0.38 -2.14
CA SER A 23 8.56 -0.66 -1.57
C SER A 23 9.36 -1.96 -1.48
N SER A 24 9.40 -2.55 -0.29
CA SER A 24 10.05 -3.84 -0.07
C SER A 24 9.18 -5.01 -0.53
N ASP A 25 9.80 -6.16 -0.83
CA ASP A 25 9.07 -7.40 -1.11
C ASP A 25 8.62 -8.03 0.22
N VAL A 26 7.36 -8.47 0.29
CA VAL A 26 6.79 -9.13 1.48
C VAL A 26 7.57 -10.38 1.87
N ARG A 27 8.10 -11.13 0.90
CA ARG A 27 8.91 -12.32 1.15
C ARG A 27 10.17 -11.96 1.93
N ASP A 28 10.87 -10.91 1.49
CA ASP A 28 12.10 -10.45 2.14
C ASP A 28 11.80 -9.93 3.55
N ALA A 29 10.72 -9.17 3.71
CA ALA A 29 10.26 -8.70 5.01
C ALA A 29 9.90 -9.87 5.95
N PHE A 30 9.25 -10.92 5.43
CA PHE A 30 8.92 -12.11 6.21
C PHE A 30 10.15 -12.87 6.70
N PHE A 31 11.08 -13.20 5.80
CA PHE A 31 12.29 -13.94 6.16
C PHE A 31 13.24 -13.14 7.07
N ALA A 32 13.27 -11.82 6.93
CA ALA A 32 14.03 -10.94 7.80
C ALA A 32 13.30 -10.56 9.10
N GLN A 33 12.07 -11.06 9.32
CA GLN A 33 11.21 -10.75 10.46
C GLN A 33 11.01 -9.24 10.69
N LYS A 34 10.82 -8.49 9.60
CA LYS A 34 10.63 -7.03 9.64
C LYS A 34 9.15 -6.65 9.72
N SER A 35 8.88 -5.61 10.50
CA SER A 35 7.59 -4.92 10.64
C SER A 35 7.78 -3.44 10.27
N ASP A 36 6.69 -2.66 10.19
CA ASP A 36 6.75 -1.22 9.91
C ASP A 36 7.46 -0.94 8.57
N VAL A 37 7.20 -1.79 7.56
CA VAL A 37 7.80 -1.67 6.22
C VAL A 37 6.73 -1.56 5.15
N GLN A 38 6.85 -0.54 4.32
CA GLN A 38 5.99 -0.38 3.15
C GLN A 38 6.35 -1.43 2.09
N VAL A 39 5.34 -2.14 1.60
CA VAL A 39 5.47 -3.23 0.62
C VAL A 39 4.53 -3.02 -0.56
N GLN A 40 4.95 -3.52 -1.72
CA GLN A 40 4.10 -3.65 -2.90
C GLN A 40 4.18 -5.09 -3.38
N GLY A 41 3.05 -5.65 -3.79
CA GLY A 41 3.05 -7.00 -4.33
C GLY A 41 1.77 -7.37 -5.04
N THR A 42 1.77 -8.60 -5.53
CA THR A 42 0.63 -9.25 -6.16
C THR A 42 0.44 -10.61 -5.51
N GLY A 43 -0.80 -11.02 -5.30
CA GLY A 43 -1.10 -12.37 -4.84
C GLY A 43 -2.44 -12.87 -5.31
N THR A 44 -2.61 -14.19 -5.24
CA THR A 44 -3.87 -14.85 -5.54
C THR A 44 -4.67 -15.05 -4.26
N VAL A 45 -5.94 -14.66 -4.23
CA VAL A 45 -6.84 -14.89 -3.10
C VAL A 45 -7.01 -16.39 -2.89
N VAL A 46 -6.53 -16.89 -1.74
CA VAL A 46 -6.72 -18.30 -1.35
C VAL A 46 -7.85 -18.47 -0.34
N LYS A 47 -8.21 -17.41 0.38
CA LYS A 47 -9.31 -17.45 1.35
C LYS A 47 -9.89 -16.05 1.57
N ARG A 48 -11.21 -15.95 1.61
CA ARG A 48 -11.91 -14.78 2.15
C ARG A 48 -12.24 -15.03 3.61
N LEU A 49 -12.15 -14.00 4.42
CA LEU A 49 -12.56 -14.02 5.82
C LEU A 49 -13.79 -13.12 6.00
N PRO A 50 -14.60 -13.32 7.04
CA PRO A 50 -15.61 -12.34 7.41
C PRO A 50 -14.96 -10.98 7.65
N ASP A 51 -15.64 -9.92 7.23
CA ASP A 51 -15.22 -8.57 7.56
C ASP A 51 -15.09 -8.44 9.09
N ASP A 52 -14.02 -7.80 9.55
CA ASP A 52 -13.91 -7.42 10.95
C ASP A 52 -14.74 -6.16 11.16
N ASN A 53 -15.63 -6.20 12.14
CA ASN A 53 -16.53 -5.08 12.47
C ASN A 53 -16.32 -4.56 13.89
N HIS A 54 -15.25 -4.95 14.57
CA HIS A 54 -14.89 -4.42 15.89
C HIS A 54 -13.91 -3.26 15.73
N GLY A 55 -14.32 -2.07 16.18
CA GLY A 55 -13.53 -0.85 15.95
C GLY A 55 -13.65 -0.40 14.48
N SER A 56 -12.54 0.00 13.86
CA SER A 56 -12.52 0.28 12.43
C SER A 56 -12.79 -0.98 11.64
N ARG A 57 -13.68 -0.90 10.65
CA ARG A 57 -14.11 -2.05 9.87
C ARG A 57 -13.04 -2.43 8.86
N HIS A 58 -12.80 -3.73 8.70
CA HIS A 58 -11.81 -4.23 7.74
C HIS A 58 -12.37 -5.36 6.87
N GLN A 59 -12.20 -5.24 5.56
CA GLN A 59 -12.30 -6.39 4.67
C GLN A 59 -11.02 -7.23 4.83
N ARG A 60 -11.18 -8.53 5.04
CA ARG A 60 -10.06 -9.44 5.29
C ARG A 60 -10.03 -10.60 4.32
N PHE A 61 -8.85 -10.86 3.78
CA PHE A 61 -8.63 -12.00 2.90
C PHE A 61 -7.16 -12.39 2.88
N ILE A 62 -6.89 -13.65 2.54
CA ILE A 62 -5.54 -14.20 2.51
C ILE A 62 -5.11 -14.29 1.05
N LEU A 63 -3.97 -13.67 0.75
CA LEU A 63 -3.28 -13.80 -0.53
C LEU A 63 -2.16 -14.82 -0.41
N ARG A 64 -2.02 -15.68 -1.42
CA ARG A 64 -0.78 -16.43 -1.67
C ARG A 64 0.10 -15.59 -2.58
N ILE A 65 1.29 -15.27 -2.09
CA ILE A 65 2.27 -14.39 -2.76
C ILE A 65 3.53 -15.16 -3.20
N HIS A 66 3.76 -16.34 -2.61
CA HIS A 66 4.79 -17.30 -3.00
C HIS A 66 4.24 -18.72 -2.74
N PRO A 67 4.73 -19.79 -3.38
CA PRO A 67 4.32 -21.18 -3.10
C PRO A 67 4.13 -21.51 -1.60
N ASP A 68 5.05 -21.03 -0.76
CA ASP A 68 5.08 -21.33 0.68
C ASP A 68 4.78 -20.11 1.57
N LEU A 69 4.29 -19.00 1.01
CA LEU A 69 4.01 -17.78 1.78
C LEU A 69 2.65 -17.19 1.42
N THR A 70 1.86 -16.97 2.48
CA THR A 70 0.60 -16.24 2.42
C THR A 70 0.67 -15.03 3.32
N VAL A 71 -0.09 -13.98 2.98
CA VAL A 71 -0.24 -12.78 3.80
C VAL A 71 -1.72 -12.46 4.01
N LEU A 72 -2.06 -11.98 5.19
CA LEU A 72 -3.40 -11.45 5.46
C LEU A 72 -3.47 -10.00 4.97
N ILE A 73 -4.44 -9.66 4.13
CA ILE A 73 -4.82 -8.27 3.85
C ILE A 73 -5.88 -7.84 4.87
N ALA A 74 -5.65 -6.72 5.54
CA ALA A 74 -6.60 -6.04 6.41
C ALA A 74 -6.91 -4.64 5.86
N HIS A 75 -7.88 -4.58 4.94
CA HIS A 75 -8.24 -3.35 4.23
C HIS A 75 -9.32 -2.58 4.97
N ASN A 76 -8.99 -1.40 5.50
CA ASN A 76 -9.92 -0.59 6.26
C ASN A 76 -11.04 -0.02 5.36
N ILE A 77 -12.25 -0.56 5.52
CA ILE A 77 -13.42 -0.21 4.70
C ILE A 77 -14.23 0.98 5.24
N ASP A 78 -13.75 1.62 6.32
CA ASP A 78 -14.22 2.95 6.71
C ASP A 78 -13.49 4.06 5.94
N LEU A 79 -12.28 3.78 5.45
CA LEU A 79 -11.41 4.76 4.79
C LEU A 79 -11.36 4.60 3.27
N ALA A 80 -11.54 3.37 2.76
CA ALA A 80 -11.57 3.07 1.33
C ALA A 80 -12.73 2.10 0.99
N PRO A 81 -13.18 2.04 -0.28
CA PRO A 81 -14.27 1.14 -0.64
C PRO A 81 -13.86 -0.33 -0.54
N ARG A 82 -14.74 -1.17 0.03
CA ARG A 82 -14.62 -2.64 -0.03
C ARG A 82 -14.53 -3.13 -1.47
N ILE A 83 -13.77 -4.20 -1.73
CA ILE A 83 -13.86 -4.93 -3.01
C ILE A 83 -15.14 -5.78 -2.97
N PRO A 84 -16.20 -5.45 -3.75
CA PRO A 84 -17.51 -6.07 -3.59
C PRO A 84 -17.51 -7.56 -3.96
N ASP A 85 -16.93 -7.91 -5.11
CA ASP A 85 -17.02 -9.23 -5.73
C ASP A 85 -15.71 -10.03 -5.67
N LEU A 86 -14.90 -9.84 -4.63
CA LEU A 86 -13.65 -10.59 -4.46
C LEU A 86 -13.94 -12.09 -4.31
N ARG A 87 -13.26 -12.96 -5.06
CA ARG A 87 -13.40 -14.42 -5.06
C ARG A 87 -12.06 -15.12 -4.83
N VAL A 88 -12.14 -16.38 -4.40
CA VAL A 88 -10.95 -17.24 -4.35
C VAL A 88 -10.49 -17.51 -5.79
N GLY A 89 -9.19 -17.39 -6.03
CA GLY A 89 -8.58 -17.48 -7.35
C GLY A 89 -8.33 -16.12 -8.01
N ASP A 90 -8.93 -15.04 -7.51
CA ASP A 90 -8.71 -13.70 -8.06
C ASP A 90 -7.29 -13.21 -7.75
N GLU A 91 -6.72 -12.45 -8.67
CA GLU A 91 -5.45 -11.75 -8.47
C GLU A 91 -5.72 -10.35 -7.88
N VAL A 92 -4.98 -10.01 -6.83
CA VAL A 92 -5.02 -8.69 -6.20
C VAL A 92 -3.61 -8.13 -6.12
N LEU A 93 -3.43 -6.92 -6.66
CA LEU A 93 -2.25 -6.11 -6.42
C LEU A 93 -2.51 -5.26 -5.18
N PHE A 94 -1.46 -5.04 -4.38
CA PHE A 94 -1.57 -4.25 -3.17
C PHE A 94 -0.33 -3.36 -2.97
N TYR A 95 -0.56 -2.26 -2.28
CA TYR A 95 0.47 -1.41 -1.69
C TYR A 95 0.02 -1.02 -0.30
N GLY A 96 0.84 -1.28 0.71
CA GLY A 96 0.48 -1.05 2.10
C GLY A 96 1.66 -1.30 3.03
N GLU A 97 1.43 -1.16 4.32
CA GLU A 97 2.42 -1.49 5.35
C GLU A 97 2.33 -2.97 5.72
N TYR A 98 3.48 -3.61 5.93
CA TYR A 98 3.59 -5.00 6.35
C TYR A 98 4.01 -5.12 7.82
N GLU A 99 3.32 -6.00 8.53
CA GLU A 99 3.57 -6.38 9.90
C GLU A 99 3.87 -7.88 10.01
N TRP A 100 5.01 -8.22 10.60
CA TRP A 100 5.43 -9.61 10.72
C TRP A 100 4.61 -10.39 11.74
N ASN A 101 4.32 -11.65 11.40
CA ASN A 101 3.95 -12.68 12.36
C ASN A 101 4.31 -14.07 11.82
N ALA A 102 4.29 -15.09 12.68
CA ALA A 102 4.63 -16.47 12.31
C ALA A 102 3.67 -17.13 11.27
N LYS A 103 2.57 -16.47 10.89
CA LYS A 103 1.60 -16.94 9.89
C LYS A 103 1.78 -16.28 8.51
N GLY A 104 2.89 -15.57 8.30
CA GLY A 104 3.21 -14.90 7.04
C GLY A 104 2.93 -13.39 7.03
N GLY A 105 2.48 -12.83 8.15
CA GLY A 105 2.29 -11.40 8.34
C GLY A 105 0.93 -10.85 7.92
N VAL A 106 0.75 -9.55 8.12
CA VAL A 106 -0.43 -8.77 7.75
C VAL A 106 0.01 -7.59 6.91
N VAL A 107 -0.71 -7.30 5.84
CA VAL A 107 -0.63 -6.01 5.15
C VAL A 107 -1.87 -5.20 5.45
N HIS A 108 -1.65 -4.00 6.00
CA HIS A 108 -2.66 -3.00 6.33
C HIS A 108 -2.26 -1.65 5.70
N TRP A 109 -2.91 -0.55 6.09
CA TRP A 109 -2.70 0.77 5.45
C TRP A 109 -2.87 0.76 3.92
N THR A 110 -3.71 -0.13 3.40
CA THR A 110 -3.99 -0.25 1.96
C THR A 110 -5.05 0.77 1.49
N HIS A 111 -4.92 2.02 1.94
CA HIS A 111 -5.81 3.15 1.66
C HIS A 111 -5.02 4.46 1.77
N ARG A 112 -5.59 5.57 1.30
CA ARG A 112 -5.03 6.89 1.55
C ARG A 112 -5.11 7.21 3.04
N ASP A 113 -3.99 7.64 3.63
CA ASP A 113 -4.02 8.29 4.94
C ASP A 113 -4.64 9.69 4.84
N PRO A 114 -5.83 9.94 5.43
CA PRO A 114 -6.49 11.25 5.36
C PRO A 114 -5.69 12.37 6.04
N LYS A 115 -4.75 12.02 6.93
CA LYS A 115 -3.93 12.98 7.67
C LYS A 115 -2.55 13.20 7.05
N ASN A 116 -2.20 12.43 6.02
CA ASN A 116 -0.92 12.50 5.30
C ASN A 116 0.31 12.41 6.23
N LYS A 117 0.25 11.55 7.24
CA LYS A 117 1.31 11.24 8.21
C LYS A 117 1.93 9.87 7.98
N HIS A 118 1.25 9.00 7.25
CA HIS A 118 1.69 7.67 6.85
C HIS A 118 1.68 7.55 5.32
N PRO A 119 2.60 6.78 4.69
CA PRO A 119 2.50 6.44 3.27
C PRO A 119 1.08 5.98 2.90
N HIS A 120 0.55 6.50 1.79
CA HIS A 120 -0.71 6.02 1.25
C HIS A 120 -0.56 4.58 0.77
N GLY A 121 -1.64 3.82 0.81
CA GLY A 121 -1.74 2.50 0.19
C GLY A 121 -2.97 2.36 -0.69
N TRP A 122 -3.13 1.18 -1.28
CA TRP A 122 -4.24 0.85 -2.16
C TRP A 122 -4.32 -0.67 -2.38
N LEU A 123 -5.50 -1.12 -2.82
CA LEU A 123 -5.69 -2.41 -3.47
C LEU A 123 -6.08 -2.22 -4.93
N ARG A 124 -5.71 -3.16 -5.80
CA ARG A 124 -6.18 -3.18 -7.19
C ARG A 124 -6.63 -4.57 -7.57
N HIS A 125 -7.85 -4.65 -8.09
CA HIS A 125 -8.53 -5.88 -8.49
C HIS A 125 -9.26 -5.65 -9.81
N HIS A 126 -9.02 -6.51 -10.81
CA HIS A 126 -9.58 -6.39 -12.16
C HIS A 126 -9.47 -4.96 -12.76
N GLY A 127 -8.29 -4.34 -12.63
CA GLY A 127 -8.02 -3.00 -13.14
C GLY A 127 -8.62 -1.84 -12.33
N THR A 128 -9.47 -2.12 -11.32
CA THR A 128 -10.04 -1.10 -10.44
C THR A 128 -9.17 -0.93 -9.20
N GLN A 129 -8.83 0.31 -8.86
CA GLN A 129 -8.10 0.66 -7.63
C GLN A 129 -9.07 1.06 -6.52
N TYR A 130 -8.76 0.66 -5.30
CA TYR A 130 -9.49 0.92 -4.06
C TYR A 130 -8.51 1.58 -3.09
N ASP A 131 -8.70 2.86 -2.77
CA ASP A 131 -7.83 3.67 -1.91
C ASP A 131 -8.59 4.75 -1.12
#